data_AF-A0A326QG56-F1
#
_entry.id   AF-A0A326QG56-F1
#
_cell.length_a   1.000
_cell.length_b   1.000
_cell.length_c   1.000
_cell.angle_alpha   90.00
_cell.angle_beta   90.00
_cell.angle_gamma   90.00
#
_symmetry.space_group_name_H-M   'P 1'
#
loop_
_entity.id
_entity.type
_entity.pdbx_description
1 polymer ?
#
loop_
_entity_poly.entity_id
_entity_poly.type
_entity_poly.pdbx_seq_one_letter_code
_entity_poly.pdbx_strand_id
1 'polypeptide(L)'
;MEVIGTEGDELWVDLSVVLANALKQNGLDLVRISSDGSQSRVGSIGATPDSGFLGDTRVKLAVGDQLQFIQVRGNLPANDSPALSISSDGERVIVRLDDNSDDNDFNDLVLKVKTSTFDPFPQSTKLAKFQQASDQAYLDLSWISANGIMLSMDVTTESDFNNRFGLVKVDTDVNGTPLGTVGGLAPSAGADFDEAVRRNLLSFSYTQSGKQTVAGLSVALQGSQAGVYAPVLITPTGAIYTFGASSSSDQKQHIKVLGANSFGFEDLPSGSADWDFNDAVITFQATNAEPPKLVISSDGQGLTVVAGTGQGTGLWLDLNAVIANSALQNSFDLVKRLANGQETSIGSVGATAQATFLGGKELFLGVGETLRFVQNSNDDNENVDPALRIEKIGERYRVSLDDNGDPSPDSDFNDLIVDVDSTPLDPFESVVSLASQQRTSSDGILDLTNLQEGKLTLNLSIVTDSENINTLSFVKLDVDPVTGKPLSQVAGVSASEGEAFRTAVRDNLVDFSIAAGGQAKSLATWEVGASDSGYYAAVVVSFEGNLFTLGDTTAADGRQHLKVFGDNSFGFEDLLSSGGADWDYNDLIVTVTPF
;
A
#
# COMPACT_ATOMS: atom_id res chain seq x y z
N MET A 1 -10.80 44.24 -3.07
CA MET A 1 -9.98 44.07 -4.30
C MET A 1 -10.87 43.44 -5.37
N GLU A 2 -10.77 43.85 -6.63
CA GLU A 2 -11.61 43.30 -7.72
C GLU A 2 -10.74 42.50 -8.69
N VAL A 3 -11.26 41.35 -9.15
CA VAL A 3 -10.58 40.50 -10.14
C VAL A 3 -11.01 40.92 -11.54
N ILE A 4 -10.07 41.50 -12.29
CA ILE A 4 -10.31 41.99 -13.66
C ILE A 4 -9.66 41.01 -14.65
N GLY A 5 -10.43 40.52 -15.63
CA GLY A 5 -9.98 39.55 -16.63
C GLY A 5 -11.01 39.33 -17.73
N THR A 6 -10.91 38.22 -18.47
CA THR A 6 -11.94 37.83 -19.45
C THR A 6 -13.04 37.06 -18.73
N GLU A 7 -14.30 37.36 -19.04
CA GLU A 7 -15.45 36.69 -18.42
C GLU A 7 -15.37 35.17 -18.62
N GLY A 8 -15.52 34.42 -17.52
CA GLY A 8 -15.39 32.96 -17.50
C GLY A 8 -14.01 32.44 -17.07
N ASP A 9 -13.00 33.30 -16.98
CA ASP A 9 -11.70 32.93 -16.40
C ASP A 9 -11.77 32.88 -14.86
N GLU A 10 -10.92 32.05 -14.27
CA GLU A 10 -10.69 32.00 -12.83
C GLU A 10 -9.22 32.32 -12.54
N LEU A 11 -8.98 33.03 -11.45
CA LEU A 11 -7.65 33.40 -10.98
C LEU A 11 -7.44 32.89 -9.56
N TRP A 12 -6.25 32.35 -9.34
CA TRP A 12 -5.76 32.09 -8.00
C TRP A 12 -5.17 33.38 -7.45
N VAL A 13 -5.55 33.73 -6.23
CA VAL A 13 -5.01 34.85 -5.47
C VAL A 13 -4.19 34.27 -4.33
N ASP A 14 -2.88 34.44 -4.42
CA ASP A 14 -1.92 34.04 -3.40
C ASP A 14 -1.67 35.22 -2.46
N LEU A 15 -1.97 35.05 -1.18
CA LEU A 15 -1.68 36.03 -0.14
C LEU A 15 -0.58 35.46 0.77
N SER A 16 0.43 36.26 1.06
CA SER A 16 1.50 35.89 2.00
C SER A 16 1.76 37.03 2.96
N VAL A 17 1.78 36.72 4.26
CA VAL A 17 2.22 37.68 5.27
C VAL A 17 3.74 37.90 5.09
N VAL A 18 4.17 39.16 5.11
CA VAL A 18 5.59 39.54 5.02
C VAL A 18 6.06 40.33 6.25
N LEU A 19 5.12 40.80 7.07
CA LEU A 19 5.37 41.45 8.34
C LEU A 19 4.12 41.29 9.20
N ALA A 20 4.32 41.04 10.49
CA ALA A 20 3.29 41.13 11.52
C ALA A 20 3.94 41.73 12.75
N ASN A 21 3.46 42.89 13.17
CA ASN A 21 4.02 43.66 14.28
C ASN A 21 2.92 44.11 15.22
N ALA A 22 2.09 43.17 15.66
CA ALA A 22 1.02 43.42 16.61
C ALA A 22 1.32 42.69 17.92
N LEU A 23 0.96 43.26 19.08
CA LEU A 23 1.10 42.61 20.39
C LEU A 23 0.20 41.38 20.59
N LYS A 24 -0.71 41.12 19.65
CA LYS A 24 -1.63 39.97 19.65
C LYS A 24 -1.68 39.36 18.28
N GLN A 25 -2.20 38.14 18.18
CA GLN A 25 -2.56 37.52 16.91
C GLN A 25 -3.44 38.48 16.10
N ASN A 26 -3.05 38.75 14.87
CA ASN A 26 -3.84 39.55 13.93
C ASN A 26 -3.99 38.80 12.60
N GLY A 27 -5.16 38.93 11.98
CA GLY A 27 -5.50 38.19 10.78
C GLY A 27 -6.67 38.78 10.05
N LEU A 28 -6.90 38.26 8.84
CA LEU A 28 -7.97 38.63 7.95
C LEU A 28 -8.70 37.36 7.51
N ASP A 29 -10.00 37.30 7.78
CA ASP A 29 -10.90 36.40 7.06
C ASP A 29 -11.20 37.00 5.69
N LEU A 30 -11.13 36.14 4.67
CA LEU A 30 -11.27 36.50 3.27
C LEU A 30 -12.71 36.24 2.83
N VAL A 31 -13.39 37.29 2.40
CA VAL A 31 -14.78 37.22 1.94
C VAL A 31 -14.84 37.50 0.46
N ARG A 32 -15.28 36.50 -0.31
CA ARG A 32 -15.64 36.68 -1.71
C ARG A 32 -17.03 37.29 -1.80
N ILE A 33 -17.13 38.38 -2.55
CA ILE A 33 -18.39 38.95 -3.04
C ILE A 33 -18.48 38.59 -4.51
N SER A 34 -19.41 37.70 -4.86
CA SER A 34 -19.60 37.27 -6.25
C SER A 34 -20.26 38.38 -7.07
N SER A 35 -20.25 38.24 -8.39
CA SER A 35 -20.88 39.21 -9.32
C SER A 35 -22.39 39.44 -9.09
N ASP A 36 -23.08 38.46 -8.48
CA ASP A 36 -24.49 38.57 -8.07
C ASP A 36 -24.69 39.25 -6.69
N GLY A 37 -23.59 39.65 -6.03
CA GLY A 37 -23.58 40.27 -4.71
C GLY A 37 -23.61 39.27 -3.54
N SER A 38 -23.64 37.96 -3.80
CA SER A 38 -23.55 36.94 -2.75
C SER A 38 -22.20 36.99 -2.03
N GLN A 39 -22.22 36.83 -0.72
CA GLN A 39 -21.01 36.82 0.10
C GLN A 39 -20.72 35.42 0.63
N SER A 40 -19.46 35.00 0.53
CA SER A 40 -18.98 33.73 1.09
C SER A 40 -17.58 33.89 1.65
N ARG A 41 -17.32 33.29 2.80
CA ARG A 41 -15.95 33.17 3.31
C ARG A 41 -15.19 32.15 2.46
N VAL A 42 -13.96 32.46 2.10
CA VAL A 42 -13.17 31.65 1.16
C VAL A 42 -11.77 31.30 1.67
N GLY A 43 -11.36 31.87 2.80
CA GLY A 43 -10.04 31.61 3.38
C GLY A 43 -9.80 32.46 4.62
N SER A 44 -8.72 32.16 5.34
CA SER A 44 -8.19 33.01 6.41
C SER A 44 -6.67 33.11 6.28
N ILE A 45 -6.12 34.24 6.71
CA ILE A 45 -4.67 34.48 6.77
C ILE A 45 -4.35 35.33 7.99
N GLY A 46 -3.27 35.03 8.67
CA GLY A 46 -2.84 35.77 9.84
C GLY A 46 -1.42 35.42 10.24
N ALA A 47 -0.99 36.03 11.31
CA ALA A 47 0.27 35.75 11.94
C ALA A 47 0.16 35.99 13.43
N THR A 48 1.11 35.45 14.17
CA THR A 48 1.25 35.62 15.61
C THR A 48 2.55 36.37 15.88
N PRO A 49 2.59 37.25 16.88
CA PRO A 49 3.82 37.91 17.28
C PRO A 49 4.87 36.89 17.73
N ASP A 50 6.13 37.25 17.52
CA ASP A 50 7.34 36.58 18.01
C ASP A 50 7.61 35.13 17.54
N SER A 51 6.60 34.41 17.02
CA SER A 51 6.70 33.04 16.49
C SER A 51 7.60 32.90 15.27
N GLY A 52 7.87 34.01 14.58
CA GLY A 52 8.52 34.03 13.27
C GLY A 52 7.68 33.40 12.16
N PHE A 53 6.47 32.90 12.46
CA PHE A 53 5.59 32.30 11.49
C PHE A 53 4.78 33.38 10.77
N LEU A 54 4.89 33.39 9.44
CA LEU A 54 4.15 34.27 8.56
C LEU A 54 3.28 33.39 7.66
N GLY A 55 1.96 33.47 7.84
CA GLY A 55 1.03 32.63 7.09
C GLY A 55 0.96 32.94 5.60
N ASP A 56 0.62 31.94 4.80
CA ASP A 56 0.21 32.09 3.41
C ASP A 56 -1.15 31.45 3.20
N THR A 57 -1.98 32.02 2.32
CA THR A 57 -3.26 31.41 1.94
C THR A 57 -3.53 31.66 0.46
N ARG A 58 -4.41 30.83 -0.11
CA ARG A 58 -4.73 30.86 -1.53
C ARG A 58 -6.22 30.73 -1.71
N VAL A 59 -6.79 31.61 -2.51
CA VAL A 59 -8.21 31.58 -2.81
C VAL A 59 -8.43 31.65 -4.31
N LYS A 60 -9.42 30.91 -4.79
CA LYS A 60 -9.82 30.91 -6.19
C LYS A 60 -10.99 31.88 -6.37
N LEU A 61 -10.84 32.83 -7.27
CA LEU A 61 -11.85 33.84 -7.55
C LEU A 61 -12.16 33.84 -9.05
N ALA A 62 -13.44 34.00 -9.40
CA ALA A 62 -13.85 34.21 -10.78
C ALA A 62 -13.60 35.67 -11.18
N VAL A 63 -13.44 35.93 -12.48
CA VAL A 63 -13.45 37.31 -12.99
C VAL A 63 -14.76 38.01 -12.62
N GLY A 64 -14.65 39.22 -12.08
CA GLY A 64 -15.76 40.02 -11.56
C GLY A 64 -16.05 39.81 -10.06
N ASP A 65 -15.44 38.81 -9.41
CA ASP A 65 -15.52 38.67 -7.97
C ASP A 65 -14.71 39.78 -7.26
N GLN A 66 -15.16 40.14 -6.07
CA GLN A 66 -14.42 41.00 -5.16
C GLN A 66 -13.95 40.24 -3.93
N LEU A 67 -12.75 40.56 -3.47
CA LEU A 67 -12.21 40.12 -2.19
C LEU A 67 -12.33 41.24 -1.16
N GLN A 68 -13.12 41.00 -0.13
CA GLN A 68 -13.24 41.81 1.09
C GLN A 68 -12.51 41.15 2.25
N PHE A 69 -12.08 41.94 3.22
CA PHE A 69 -11.36 41.49 4.40
C PHE A 69 -12.17 41.80 5.66
N ILE A 70 -12.26 40.83 6.57
CA ILE A 70 -12.77 41.01 7.93
C ILE A 70 -11.59 40.78 8.88
N GLN A 71 -11.27 41.75 9.73
CA GLN A 71 -10.19 41.58 10.68
C GLN A 71 -10.63 40.69 11.85
N VAL A 72 -9.75 39.76 12.20
CA VAL A 72 -9.83 38.91 13.38
C VAL A 72 -8.58 39.12 14.23
N ARG A 73 -8.78 39.38 15.52
CA ARG A 73 -7.69 39.68 16.46
C ARG A 73 -7.89 38.94 17.77
N GLY A 74 -7.07 37.92 18.00
CA GLY A 74 -7.21 37.01 19.14
C GLY A 74 -8.67 36.54 19.32
N ASN A 75 -9.22 36.76 20.52
CA ASN A 75 -10.63 36.47 20.85
C ASN A 75 -11.53 37.72 20.94
N LEU A 76 -11.15 38.81 20.25
CA LEU A 76 -12.00 40.00 20.12
C LEU A 76 -13.10 39.78 19.05
N PRO A 77 -14.22 40.53 19.12
CA PRO A 77 -15.20 40.55 18.05
C PRO A 77 -14.57 40.89 16.70
N ALA A 78 -15.05 40.26 15.64
CA ALA A 78 -14.60 40.55 14.29
C ALA A 78 -14.87 42.01 13.90
N ASN A 79 -13.93 42.61 13.18
CA ASN A 79 -14.05 43.96 12.64
C ASN A 79 -14.31 43.87 11.13
N ASP A 80 -15.57 44.08 10.74
CA ASP A 80 -16.02 44.04 9.34
C ASP A 80 -15.59 45.27 8.52
N SER A 81 -14.94 46.25 9.15
CA SER A 81 -14.42 47.46 8.51
C SER A 81 -13.00 47.78 9.00
N PRO A 82 -12.02 46.89 8.72
CA PRO A 82 -10.65 47.10 9.15
C PRO A 82 -10.04 48.35 8.52
N ALA A 83 -9.16 49.03 9.26
CA ALA A 83 -8.35 50.10 8.72
C ALA A 83 -7.28 49.50 7.80
N LEU A 84 -7.46 49.66 6.49
CA LEU A 84 -6.57 49.09 5.48
C LEU A 84 -5.90 50.17 4.64
N SER A 85 -4.60 50.00 4.38
CA SER A 85 -3.83 50.73 3.38
C SER A 85 -3.41 49.78 2.27
N ILE A 86 -3.96 49.98 1.08
CA ILE A 86 -3.72 49.14 -0.10
C ILE A 86 -2.88 49.91 -1.10
N SER A 87 -1.76 49.31 -1.53
CA SER A 87 -0.84 49.88 -2.51
C SER A 87 -0.41 48.81 -3.51
N SER A 88 0.31 49.20 -4.56
CA SER A 88 0.90 48.27 -5.52
C SER A 88 2.36 48.64 -5.78
N ASP A 89 3.22 47.63 -5.90
CA ASP A 89 4.61 47.80 -6.36
C ASP A 89 4.77 47.56 -7.88
N GLY A 90 3.66 47.40 -8.60
CA GLY A 90 3.59 47.08 -10.03
C GLY A 90 3.35 45.60 -10.29
N GLU A 91 4.08 44.71 -9.61
CA GLU A 91 3.90 43.26 -9.75
C GLU A 91 2.92 42.68 -8.73
N ARG A 92 2.75 43.35 -7.58
CA ARG A 92 2.05 42.82 -6.42
C ARG A 92 1.16 43.89 -5.81
N VAL A 93 0.04 43.45 -5.25
CA VAL A 93 -0.74 44.29 -4.35
C VAL A 93 -0.21 44.09 -2.95
N ILE A 94 0.00 45.18 -2.23
CA ILE A 94 0.42 45.19 -0.82
C ILE A 94 -0.77 45.67 0.00
N VAL A 95 -1.26 44.82 0.88
CA VAL A 95 -2.33 45.14 1.84
C VAL A 95 -1.69 45.32 3.21
N ARG A 96 -1.94 46.45 3.85
CA ARG A 96 -1.46 46.76 5.20
C ARG A 96 -2.65 46.98 6.11
N LEU A 97 -2.64 46.32 7.27
CA LEU A 97 -3.65 46.42 8.30
C LEU A 97 -3.13 47.28 9.45
N ASP A 98 -4.03 48.10 9.99
CA ASP A 98 -3.87 48.82 11.24
C ASP A 98 -4.92 48.29 12.25
N ASP A 99 -4.47 47.90 13.43
CA ASP A 99 -5.31 47.34 14.49
C ASP A 99 -6.01 48.41 15.36
N ASN A 100 -5.75 49.69 15.06
CA ASN A 100 -6.30 50.89 15.70
C ASN A 100 -6.05 51.00 17.20
N SER A 101 -5.13 50.22 17.78
CA SER A 101 -4.92 50.21 19.23
C SER A 101 -3.62 50.87 19.70
N ASP A 102 -2.57 50.91 18.88
CA ASP A 102 -1.24 51.24 19.40
C ASP A 102 -0.54 52.45 18.72
N ASP A 103 -0.55 52.62 17.39
CA ASP A 103 0.23 53.72 16.76
C ASP A 103 -0.18 54.22 15.35
N ASN A 104 -1.21 53.64 14.71
CA ASN A 104 -1.66 53.96 13.35
C ASN A 104 -0.59 53.84 12.24
N ASP A 105 0.40 52.95 12.39
CA ASP A 105 1.51 52.86 11.44
C ASP A 105 1.30 51.82 10.30
N PHE A 106 0.17 51.09 10.34
CA PHE A 106 -0.22 50.06 9.38
C PHE A 106 0.83 48.94 9.19
N ASN A 107 1.55 48.56 10.25
CA ASN A 107 2.48 47.44 10.19
C ASN A 107 2.03 46.18 10.96
N ASP A 108 0.84 46.21 11.57
CA ASP A 108 0.27 45.11 12.35
C ASP A 108 0.14 43.81 11.55
N LEU A 109 -0.22 43.93 10.27
CA LEU A 109 -0.18 42.84 9.31
C LEU A 109 0.05 43.40 7.90
N VAL A 110 1.11 42.95 7.24
CA VAL A 110 1.41 43.31 5.85
C VAL A 110 1.38 42.07 4.98
N LEU A 111 0.52 42.09 3.97
CA LEU A 111 0.37 41.02 2.99
C LEU A 111 0.96 41.44 1.65
N LYS A 112 1.62 40.50 0.97
CA LYS A 112 1.85 40.56 -0.48
C LYS A 112 0.84 39.65 -1.17
N VAL A 113 0.18 40.20 -2.17
CA VAL A 113 -0.81 39.50 -2.98
C VAL A 113 -0.29 39.36 -4.41
N LYS A 114 -0.31 38.12 -4.91
CA LYS A 114 0.01 37.75 -6.30
C LYS A 114 -1.17 37.01 -6.91
N THR A 115 -1.19 36.94 -8.23
CA THR A 115 -2.17 36.13 -8.94
C THR A 115 -1.50 35.14 -9.88
N SER A 116 -2.16 34.01 -10.10
CA SER A 116 -1.75 32.98 -11.07
C SER A 116 -2.98 32.36 -11.75
N THR A 117 -2.76 31.79 -12.94
CA THR A 117 -3.80 31.07 -13.70
C THR A 117 -3.85 29.57 -13.37
N PHE A 118 -2.94 29.08 -12.54
CA PHE A 118 -2.88 27.70 -12.07
C PHE A 118 -2.59 27.68 -10.57
N ASP A 119 -3.03 26.63 -9.88
CA ASP A 119 -2.71 26.40 -8.47
C ASP A 119 -1.25 25.91 -8.37
N PRO A 120 -0.33 26.70 -7.78
CA PRO A 120 1.06 26.29 -7.68
C PRO A 120 1.29 25.21 -6.60
N PHE A 121 0.32 24.95 -5.72
CA PHE A 121 0.44 24.02 -4.59
C PHE A 121 -0.84 23.18 -4.38
N PRO A 122 -1.22 22.35 -5.35
CA PRO A 122 -2.51 21.67 -5.38
C PRO A 122 -2.80 20.79 -4.16
N GLN A 123 -1.78 20.18 -3.55
CA GLN A 123 -1.98 19.40 -2.33
C GLN A 123 -2.25 20.27 -1.10
N SER A 124 -1.57 21.43 -1.01
CA SER A 124 -1.83 22.40 0.06
C SER A 124 -3.25 22.93 -0.02
N THR A 125 -3.73 23.26 -1.22
CA THR A 125 -5.09 23.74 -1.45
C THR A 125 -6.14 22.68 -1.14
N LYS A 126 -5.88 21.41 -1.50
CA LYS A 126 -6.78 20.29 -1.15
C LYS A 126 -6.90 20.14 0.36
N LEU A 127 -5.78 20.12 1.09
CA LEU A 127 -5.78 20.05 2.55
C LEU A 127 -6.57 21.21 3.19
N ALA A 128 -6.45 22.41 2.62
CA ALA A 128 -7.06 23.63 3.15
C ALA A 128 -8.52 23.87 2.76
N LYS A 129 -9.17 22.93 2.06
CA LYS A 129 -10.53 23.09 1.49
C LYS A 129 -11.57 23.65 2.46
N PHE A 130 -11.50 23.27 3.74
CA PHE A 130 -12.46 23.66 4.76
C PHE A 130 -12.00 24.83 5.64
N GLN A 131 -10.83 25.43 5.37
CA GLN A 131 -10.26 26.53 6.15
C GLN A 131 -10.75 27.89 5.63
N GLN A 132 -12.07 28.08 5.58
CA GLN A 132 -12.67 29.28 4.98
C GLN A 132 -12.72 30.46 5.96
N ALA A 133 -12.52 30.21 7.25
CA ALA A 133 -12.51 31.20 8.32
C ALA A 133 -11.45 30.85 9.38
N SER A 134 -11.04 31.84 10.18
CA SER A 134 -10.04 31.70 11.24
C SER A 134 -10.39 30.67 12.32
N ASP A 135 -11.66 30.27 12.43
CA ASP A 135 -12.18 29.27 13.37
C ASP A 135 -12.45 27.88 12.76
N GLN A 136 -12.21 27.72 11.46
CA GLN A 136 -12.43 26.46 10.76
C GLN A 136 -11.12 25.70 10.58
N ALA A 137 -10.56 25.24 11.71
CA ALA A 137 -9.30 24.51 11.73
C ALA A 137 -9.46 23.04 11.32
N TYR A 138 -9.67 22.80 10.03
CA TYR A 138 -9.85 21.47 9.45
C TYR A 138 -8.80 21.19 8.37
N LEU A 139 -8.43 19.92 8.24
CA LEU A 139 -7.61 19.37 7.16
C LEU A 139 -8.45 18.38 6.37
N ASP A 140 -8.63 18.62 5.08
CA ASP A 140 -9.27 17.64 4.18
C ASP A 140 -8.24 16.62 3.70
N LEU A 141 -8.37 15.40 4.22
CA LEU A 141 -7.62 14.21 3.85
C LEU A 141 -8.54 13.16 3.20
N SER A 142 -9.71 13.56 2.69
CA SER A 142 -10.66 12.64 2.03
C SER A 142 -10.16 12.14 0.67
N TRP A 143 -9.14 12.80 0.11
CA TRP A 143 -8.54 12.47 -1.18
C TRP A 143 -7.42 11.43 -1.11
N ILE A 144 -7.08 10.90 0.07
CA ILE A 144 -6.06 9.86 0.23
C ILE A 144 -6.45 8.63 -0.60
N SER A 145 -5.59 8.22 -1.53
CA SER A 145 -5.79 7.03 -2.36
C SER A 145 -5.49 5.73 -1.61
N ALA A 146 -5.73 4.58 -2.24
CA ALA A 146 -5.31 3.27 -1.71
C ALA A 146 -3.81 3.22 -1.36
N ASN A 147 -2.97 3.96 -2.10
CA ASN A 147 -1.52 4.01 -1.88
C ASN A 147 -1.11 4.89 -0.68
N GLY A 148 -2.05 5.63 -0.10
CA GLY A 148 -1.79 6.51 1.04
C GLY A 148 -1.11 7.85 0.68
N ILE A 149 -0.74 8.58 1.72
CA ILE A 149 0.08 9.80 1.66
C ILE A 149 1.12 9.80 2.79
N MET A 150 2.14 10.63 2.64
CA MET A 150 2.96 11.10 3.76
C MET A 150 2.46 12.48 4.18
N LEU A 151 2.02 12.58 5.44
CA LEU A 151 1.67 13.84 6.07
C LEU A 151 2.83 14.28 6.95
N SER A 152 3.45 15.40 6.61
CA SER A 152 4.49 16.06 7.40
C SER A 152 3.91 17.19 8.23
N MET A 153 4.47 17.39 9.41
CA MET A 153 4.08 18.37 10.40
C MET A 153 5.33 19.10 10.88
N ASP A 154 5.29 20.43 10.80
CA ASP A 154 6.26 21.32 11.41
C ASP A 154 5.59 21.99 12.62
N VAL A 155 6.28 22.02 13.76
CA VAL A 155 5.79 22.61 15.00
C VAL A 155 6.77 23.65 15.49
N THR A 156 6.31 24.87 15.70
CA THR A 156 7.04 25.92 16.42
C THR A 156 6.31 26.23 17.71
N THR A 157 6.97 26.12 18.86
CA THR A 157 6.35 26.39 20.17
C THR A 157 7.00 27.60 20.81
N GLU A 158 6.21 28.42 21.53
CA GLU A 158 6.68 29.41 22.50
C GLU A 158 6.18 29.14 23.92
N SER A 159 5.41 28.07 24.10
CA SER A 159 4.78 27.68 25.36
C SER A 159 5.76 27.35 26.49
N ASP A 160 5.38 27.71 27.71
CA ASP A 160 6.05 27.28 28.95
C ASP A 160 5.75 25.80 29.31
N PHE A 161 4.76 25.19 28.63
CA PHE A 161 4.25 23.86 28.94
C PHE A 161 4.68 22.79 27.94
N ASN A 162 4.75 21.54 28.42
CA ASN A 162 4.97 20.35 27.58
C ASN A 162 3.66 19.94 26.91
N ASN A 163 3.30 20.62 25.84
CA ASN A 163 2.10 20.34 25.09
C ASN A 163 2.27 19.10 24.21
N ARG A 164 1.20 18.31 24.09
CA ARG A 164 1.11 17.17 23.17
C ARG A 164 0.26 17.54 21.97
N PHE A 165 0.76 17.28 20.77
CA PHE A 165 0.07 17.56 19.51
C PHE A 165 -0.41 16.30 18.82
N GLY A 166 -1.51 16.40 18.06
CA GLY A 166 -2.02 15.31 17.24
C GLY A 166 -3.12 15.75 16.27
N LEU A 167 -3.77 14.77 15.64
CA LEU A 167 -4.94 14.96 14.78
C LEU A 167 -6.08 14.07 15.26
N VAL A 168 -7.31 14.60 15.21
CA VAL A 168 -8.54 13.84 15.48
C VAL A 168 -9.40 13.82 14.22
N LYS A 169 -10.02 12.67 13.92
CA LYS A 169 -10.97 12.55 12.82
C LYS A 169 -12.28 13.24 13.19
N VAL A 170 -12.77 14.11 12.32
CA VAL A 170 -14.01 14.88 12.50
C VAL A 170 -15.14 14.17 11.75
N ASP A 171 -16.33 14.15 12.35
CA ASP A 171 -17.51 13.60 11.68
C ASP A 171 -17.90 14.48 10.49
N THR A 172 -18.36 13.86 9.42
CA THR A 172 -18.80 14.56 8.21
C THR A 172 -20.22 14.20 7.83
N ASP A 173 -20.90 15.10 7.11
CA ASP A 173 -22.14 14.76 6.43
C ASP A 173 -21.90 13.82 5.22
N VAL A 174 -22.97 13.47 4.51
CA VAL A 174 -22.93 12.60 3.32
C VAL A 174 -22.13 13.19 2.16
N ASN A 175 -21.84 14.50 2.18
CA ASN A 175 -21.06 15.20 1.17
C ASN A 175 -19.59 15.38 1.60
N GLY A 176 -19.21 14.86 2.78
CA GLY A 176 -17.87 15.04 3.34
C GLY A 176 -17.66 16.40 4.00
N THR A 177 -18.71 17.17 4.26
CA THR A 177 -18.63 18.47 4.96
C THR A 177 -18.45 18.23 6.47
N PRO A 178 -17.49 18.89 7.15
CA PRO A 178 -17.29 18.72 8.58
C PRO A 178 -18.53 19.16 9.37
N LEU A 179 -18.99 18.32 10.31
CA LEU A 179 -20.14 18.61 11.19
C LEU A 179 -19.76 19.35 12.47
N GLY A 180 -18.45 19.50 12.74
CA GLY A 180 -17.97 20.06 13.99
C GLY A 180 -18.23 19.15 15.19
N THR A 181 -18.20 17.83 14.98
CA THR A 181 -18.35 16.83 16.04
C THR A 181 -17.27 15.75 15.93
N VAL A 182 -17.00 15.06 17.04
CA VAL A 182 -16.14 13.88 17.10
C VAL A 182 -16.92 12.75 17.76
N GLY A 183 -17.14 11.66 17.03
CA GLY A 183 -17.92 10.52 17.55
C GLY A 183 -19.36 10.91 17.89
N GLY A 184 -19.94 11.85 17.16
CA GLY A 184 -21.29 12.39 17.35
C GLY A 184 -21.43 13.44 18.46
N LEU A 185 -20.33 13.86 19.09
CA LEU A 185 -20.34 14.84 20.18
C LEU A 185 -19.79 16.19 19.71
N ALA A 186 -20.49 17.27 20.02
CA ALA A 186 -20.05 18.65 19.78
C ALA A 186 -19.18 19.16 20.95
N PRO A 187 -18.35 20.20 20.74
CA PRO A 187 -17.53 20.79 21.82
C PRO A 187 -18.33 21.19 23.07
N SER A 188 -19.61 21.56 22.90
CA SER A 188 -20.52 21.90 24.00
C SER A 188 -20.84 20.73 24.95
N ALA A 189 -20.48 19.49 24.60
CA ALA A 189 -20.59 18.32 25.48
C ALA A 189 -19.46 18.24 26.53
N GLY A 190 -18.48 19.14 26.50
CA GLY A 190 -17.43 19.26 27.52
C GLY A 190 -16.60 17.98 27.66
N ALA A 191 -16.55 17.40 28.86
CA ALA A 191 -15.70 16.24 29.15
C ALA A 191 -16.00 15.00 28.28
N ASP A 192 -17.25 14.81 27.85
CA ASP A 192 -17.60 13.68 26.95
C ASP A 192 -16.99 13.88 25.56
N PHE A 193 -16.94 15.13 25.08
CA PHE A 193 -16.24 15.49 23.85
C PHE A 193 -14.74 15.28 23.99
N ASP A 194 -14.13 15.69 25.11
CA ASP A 194 -12.71 15.46 25.37
C ASP A 194 -12.34 13.97 25.27
N GLU A 195 -13.17 13.11 25.87
CA GLU A 195 -12.94 11.67 25.84
C GLU A 195 -13.15 11.07 24.44
N ALA A 196 -14.08 11.62 23.66
CA ALA A 196 -14.21 11.25 22.25
C ALA A 196 -12.98 11.67 21.44
N VAL A 197 -12.42 12.87 21.68
CA VAL A 197 -11.17 13.30 21.05
C VAL A 197 -10.05 12.35 21.40
N ARG A 198 -9.80 12.05 22.69
CA ARG A 198 -8.72 11.15 23.11
C ARG A 198 -8.79 9.76 22.47
N ARG A 199 -10.00 9.18 22.37
CA ARG A 199 -10.22 7.87 21.76
C ARG A 199 -10.02 7.85 20.25
N ASN A 200 -10.17 9.00 19.58
CA ASN A 200 -10.08 9.13 18.13
C ASN A 200 -8.82 9.89 17.65
N LEU A 201 -7.86 10.13 18.54
CA LEU A 201 -6.56 10.67 18.16
C LEU A 201 -5.82 9.67 17.27
N LEU A 202 -5.25 10.16 16.17
CA LEU A 202 -4.30 9.38 15.39
C LEU A 202 -3.09 9.01 16.27
N SER A 203 -2.56 7.81 16.08
CA SER A 203 -1.50 7.21 16.90
C SER A 203 -0.12 7.86 16.77
N PHE A 204 -0.04 9.10 16.30
CA PHE A 204 1.17 9.91 16.37
C PHE A 204 0.94 11.05 17.35
N SER A 205 1.90 11.28 18.23
CA SER A 205 1.88 12.45 19.09
C SER A 205 3.27 12.91 19.44
N TYR A 206 3.42 14.21 19.47
CA TYR A 206 4.68 14.88 19.74
C TYR A 206 4.54 15.73 21.00
N THR A 207 5.53 15.71 21.90
CA THR A 207 5.54 16.50 23.13
C THR A 207 6.69 17.50 23.11
N GLN A 208 6.41 18.77 23.35
CA GLN A 208 7.40 19.85 23.28
C GLN A 208 7.07 20.99 24.24
N SER A 209 8.10 21.68 24.74
CA SER A 209 8.02 22.93 25.51
C SER A 209 9.12 23.91 25.10
N GLY A 210 8.93 25.19 25.44
CA GLY A 210 9.89 26.28 25.25
C GLY A 210 9.97 26.76 23.80
N LYS A 211 10.72 27.85 23.58
CA LYS A 211 10.92 28.45 22.25
C LYS A 211 11.76 27.56 21.32
N GLN A 212 11.11 26.71 20.52
CA GLN A 212 11.77 25.77 19.59
C GLN A 212 10.96 25.55 18.32
N THR A 213 11.67 25.28 17.21
CA THR A 213 11.09 24.81 15.95
C THR A 213 11.55 23.38 15.69
N VAL A 214 10.60 22.50 15.44
CA VAL A 214 10.80 21.09 15.10
C VAL A 214 10.17 20.87 13.72
N ALA A 215 11.01 20.58 12.74
CA ALA A 215 10.57 20.37 11.36
C ALA A 215 10.59 18.87 10.99
N GLY A 216 9.68 18.47 10.10
CA GLY A 216 9.72 17.18 9.42
C GLY A 216 9.22 15.99 10.23
N LEU A 217 8.28 16.19 11.17
CA LEU A 217 7.58 15.06 11.79
C LEU A 217 6.63 14.46 10.76
N SER A 218 6.83 13.21 10.35
CA SER A 218 6.03 12.60 9.28
C SER A 218 5.25 11.38 9.76
N VAL A 219 4.01 11.26 9.28
CA VAL A 219 3.14 10.09 9.47
C VAL A 219 2.63 9.62 8.10
N ALA A 220 2.70 8.30 7.88
CA ALA A 220 2.10 7.67 6.72
C ALA A 220 0.61 7.41 7.00
N LEU A 221 -0.27 7.89 6.12
CA LEU A 221 -1.71 7.67 6.21
C LEU A 221 -2.20 6.83 5.03
N GLN A 222 -3.01 5.81 5.31
CA GLN A 222 -3.57 4.89 4.31
C GLN A 222 -4.92 5.37 3.76
N GLY A 223 -5.36 4.79 2.64
CA GLY A 223 -6.68 5.07 2.06
C GLY A 223 -7.85 4.82 3.03
N SER A 224 -7.74 3.81 3.90
CA SER A 224 -8.73 3.53 4.96
C SER A 224 -8.80 4.64 6.02
N GLN A 225 -7.77 5.48 6.12
CA GLN A 225 -7.69 6.63 7.03
C GLN A 225 -8.13 7.94 6.35
N ALA A 226 -8.63 7.90 5.11
CA ALA A 226 -9.19 9.07 4.44
C ALA A 226 -10.34 9.69 5.27
N GLY A 227 -10.42 11.03 5.26
CA GLY A 227 -11.47 11.79 5.93
C GLY A 227 -11.07 13.22 6.26
N VAL A 228 -11.88 13.90 7.07
CA VAL A 228 -11.56 15.24 7.58
C VAL A 228 -10.95 15.11 8.97
N TYR A 229 -9.89 15.87 9.21
CA TYR A 229 -9.21 15.90 10.50
C TYR A 229 -9.13 17.32 11.05
N ALA A 230 -8.93 17.43 12.36
CA ALA A 230 -8.59 18.69 13.00
C ALA A 230 -7.36 18.50 13.89
N PRO A 231 -6.47 19.51 13.96
CA PRO A 231 -5.34 19.51 14.88
C PRO A 231 -5.82 19.64 16.33
N VAL A 232 -5.07 19.00 17.22
CA VAL A 232 -5.36 18.92 18.65
C VAL A 232 -4.09 19.27 19.42
N LEU A 233 -4.24 20.17 20.39
CA LEU A 233 -3.27 20.42 21.45
C LEU A 233 -3.81 19.84 22.77
N ILE A 234 -2.98 19.13 23.51
CA ILE A 234 -3.29 18.60 24.83
C ILE A 234 -2.25 19.13 25.82
N THR A 235 -2.68 19.89 26.81
CA THR A 235 -1.77 20.46 27.81
C THR A 235 -1.30 19.40 28.82
N PRO A 236 -0.27 19.66 29.62
CA PRO A 236 0.15 18.76 30.71
C PRO A 236 -0.96 18.45 31.72
N THR A 237 -1.94 19.34 31.87
CA THR A 237 -3.09 19.14 32.77
C THR A 237 -4.19 18.27 32.15
N GLY A 238 -4.05 17.92 30.87
CA GLY A 238 -5.01 17.12 30.12
C GLY A 238 -6.12 17.93 29.43
N ALA A 239 -6.08 19.27 29.49
CA ALA A 239 -6.99 20.13 28.74
C ALA A 239 -6.78 19.94 27.23
N ILE A 240 -7.88 19.95 26.46
CA ILE A 240 -7.87 19.71 25.02
C ILE A 240 -8.30 20.98 24.29
N TYR A 241 -7.49 21.38 23.32
CA TYR A 241 -7.78 22.47 22.41
C TYR A 241 -7.80 21.96 20.98
N THR A 242 -8.92 22.16 20.30
CA THR A 242 -9.15 21.79 18.89
C THR A 242 -10.17 22.75 18.29
N PHE A 243 -10.72 22.43 17.10
CA PHE A 243 -11.70 23.26 16.40
C PHE A 243 -12.89 23.69 17.28
N GLY A 244 -13.44 24.87 16.97
CA GLY A 244 -14.53 25.49 17.72
C GLY A 244 -14.10 26.21 19.00
N ALA A 245 -15.08 26.75 19.73
CA ALA A 245 -14.87 27.11 21.13
C ALA A 245 -14.68 25.80 21.89
N SER A 246 -13.47 25.56 22.38
CA SER A 246 -13.07 24.27 22.94
C SER A 246 -14.03 23.77 24.04
N SER A 247 -13.99 22.47 24.30
CA SER A 247 -14.53 21.81 25.50
C SER A 247 -13.91 22.28 26.81
N SER A 248 -12.89 23.15 26.75
CA SER A 248 -12.35 23.79 27.95
C SER A 248 -13.45 24.64 28.60
N SER A 249 -13.44 24.69 29.93
CA SER A 249 -14.51 25.30 30.73
C SER A 249 -14.80 26.77 30.44
N ASP A 250 -14.00 27.44 29.61
CA ASP A 250 -14.11 28.88 29.33
C ASP A 250 -14.85 29.26 28.05
N GLN A 251 -15.20 28.29 27.20
CA GLN A 251 -15.91 28.52 25.93
C GLN A 251 -15.21 29.53 25.01
N LYS A 252 -13.88 29.59 25.06
CA LYS A 252 -13.06 30.41 24.14
C LYS A 252 -12.42 29.55 23.06
N GLN A 253 -12.03 30.23 21.99
CA GLN A 253 -11.31 29.62 20.88
C GLN A 253 -9.83 29.64 21.23
N HIS A 254 -9.19 28.46 21.18
CA HIS A 254 -7.77 28.25 21.49
C HIS A 254 -6.97 27.82 20.26
N ILE A 255 -7.58 27.88 19.08
CA ILE A 255 -6.92 27.58 17.81
C ILE A 255 -7.32 28.61 16.75
N LYS A 256 -6.38 29.08 15.95
CA LYS A 256 -6.62 29.97 14.81
C LYS A 256 -6.00 29.41 13.54
N VAL A 257 -6.72 29.49 12.43
CA VAL A 257 -6.13 29.33 11.10
C VAL A 257 -5.30 30.56 10.80
N LEU A 258 -3.98 30.39 10.64
CA LEU A 258 -3.04 31.45 10.29
C LEU A 258 -2.74 31.47 8.79
N GLY A 259 -3.04 30.39 8.09
CA GLY A 259 -2.87 30.25 6.64
C GLY A 259 -3.25 28.83 6.22
N ALA A 260 -3.05 28.52 4.95
CA ALA A 260 -3.26 27.19 4.41
C ALA A 260 -2.48 26.16 5.23
N ASN A 261 -3.23 25.28 5.89
CA ASN A 261 -2.74 24.16 6.70
C ASN A 261 -1.85 24.58 7.88
N SER A 262 -1.98 25.83 8.32
CA SER A 262 -1.18 26.41 9.39
C SER A 262 -2.07 26.92 10.51
N PHE A 263 -1.82 26.45 11.73
CA PHE A 263 -2.68 26.67 12.88
C PHE A 263 -1.89 27.17 14.08
N GLY A 264 -2.28 28.30 14.64
CA GLY A 264 -1.78 28.81 15.91
C GLY A 264 -2.65 28.35 17.06
N PHE A 265 -2.05 28.05 18.21
CA PHE A 265 -2.70 27.60 19.42
C PHE A 265 -2.40 28.50 20.59
N GLU A 266 -3.38 28.62 21.48
CA GLU A 266 -3.24 29.15 22.83
C GLU A 266 -3.34 27.97 23.82
N ASP A 267 -2.38 27.80 24.71
CA ASP A 267 -2.30 26.66 25.63
C ASP A 267 -2.78 26.97 27.07
N LEU A 268 -3.10 28.22 27.35
CA LEU A 268 -3.66 28.69 28.62
C LEU A 268 -5.17 28.96 28.52
N PRO A 269 -5.94 28.78 29.62
CA PRO A 269 -7.34 29.18 29.67
C PRO A 269 -7.51 30.70 29.79
N SER A 270 -8.72 31.20 29.51
CA SER A 270 -9.07 32.63 29.38
C SER A 270 -8.72 33.58 30.52
N GLY A 271 -8.44 33.07 31.72
CA GLY A 271 -7.98 33.88 32.86
C GLY A 271 -6.47 34.11 32.90
N SER A 272 -5.71 33.43 32.04
CA SER A 272 -4.25 33.48 31.99
C SER A 272 -3.70 33.60 30.56
N ALA A 273 -4.54 33.34 29.56
CA ALA A 273 -4.23 33.49 28.15
C ALA A 273 -3.94 34.95 27.74
N ASP A 274 -2.90 35.15 26.95
CA ASP A 274 -2.57 36.44 26.34
C ASP A 274 -3.16 36.61 24.93
N TRP A 275 -3.65 35.51 24.35
CA TRP A 275 -4.39 35.44 23.09
C TRP A 275 -3.57 35.84 21.87
N ASP A 276 -2.28 35.54 21.90
CA ASP A 276 -1.40 35.72 20.76
C ASP A 276 -1.25 34.45 19.89
N PHE A 277 -1.75 33.30 20.37
CA PHE A 277 -1.78 32.01 19.66
C PHE A 277 -0.39 31.53 19.17
N ASN A 278 0.71 31.98 19.79
CA ASN A 278 2.07 31.55 19.44
C ASN A 278 2.58 30.38 20.31
N ASP A 279 1.83 29.95 21.33
CA ASP A 279 2.20 28.84 22.21
C ASP A 279 2.57 27.58 21.44
N ALA A 280 1.84 27.34 20.35
CA ALA A 280 2.24 26.44 19.27
C ALA A 280 1.68 26.88 17.92
N VAL A 281 2.53 26.92 16.91
CA VAL A 281 2.15 27.03 15.50
C VAL A 281 2.50 25.73 14.79
N ILE A 282 1.49 25.11 14.17
CA ILE A 282 1.62 23.83 13.47
C ILE A 282 1.29 24.01 12.00
N THR A 283 2.20 23.59 11.12
CA THR A 283 1.98 23.58 9.67
C THR A 283 2.01 22.15 9.13
N PHE A 284 1.05 21.81 8.28
CA PHE A 284 0.94 20.50 7.65
C PHE A 284 1.23 20.55 6.16
N GLN A 285 1.92 19.52 5.67
CA GLN A 285 2.18 19.30 4.25
C GLN A 285 1.89 17.85 3.89
N ALA A 286 1.26 17.60 2.75
CA ALA A 286 1.00 16.25 2.27
C ALA A 286 1.69 16.00 0.92
N THR A 287 2.34 14.85 0.83
CA THR A 287 2.89 14.30 -0.42
C THR A 287 2.29 12.93 -0.69
N ASN A 288 2.04 12.60 -1.94
CA ASN A 288 1.61 11.24 -2.30
C ASN A 288 2.67 10.24 -1.82
N ALA A 289 2.21 9.13 -1.24
CA ALA A 289 3.10 8.03 -0.92
C ALA A 289 3.45 7.27 -2.20
N GLU A 290 4.73 6.94 -2.36
CA GLU A 290 5.20 6.03 -3.39
C GLU A 290 4.98 4.60 -2.90
N PRO A 291 4.41 3.70 -3.73
CA PRO A 291 4.29 2.28 -3.39
C PRO A 291 5.67 1.61 -3.33
N PRO A 292 5.79 0.44 -2.67
CA PRO A 292 6.96 -0.42 -2.80
C PRO A 292 7.27 -0.70 -4.27
N LYS A 293 8.55 -0.90 -4.58
CA LYS A 293 9.02 -1.15 -5.95
C LYS A 293 9.89 -2.38 -5.98
N LEU A 294 9.80 -3.14 -7.06
CA LEU A 294 10.74 -4.22 -7.34
C LEU A 294 11.99 -3.64 -8.01
N VAL A 295 13.17 -4.08 -7.61
CA VAL A 295 14.48 -3.72 -8.20
C VAL A 295 15.34 -4.97 -8.36
N ILE A 296 16.28 -4.95 -9.31
CA ILE A 296 17.28 -6.03 -9.43
C ILE A 296 18.13 -6.06 -8.15
N SER A 297 18.37 -7.25 -7.61
CA SER A 297 19.22 -7.43 -6.42
C SER A 297 20.66 -6.98 -6.68
N SER A 298 21.38 -6.62 -5.63
CA SER A 298 22.76 -6.11 -5.75
C SER A 298 23.76 -7.13 -6.32
N ASP A 299 23.47 -8.43 -6.17
CA ASP A 299 24.26 -9.53 -6.75
C ASP A 299 23.86 -9.85 -8.20
N GLY A 300 22.81 -9.21 -8.73
CA GLY A 300 22.29 -9.46 -10.07
C GLY A 300 21.53 -10.78 -10.22
N GLN A 301 21.37 -11.56 -9.14
CA GLN A 301 20.81 -12.91 -9.15
C GLN A 301 19.35 -13.00 -8.68
N GLY A 302 18.63 -11.88 -8.66
CA GLY A 302 17.27 -11.83 -8.14
C GLY A 302 16.59 -10.47 -8.22
N LEU A 303 15.43 -10.40 -7.57
CA LEU A 303 14.56 -9.24 -7.52
C LEU A 303 14.23 -8.91 -6.06
N THR A 304 14.48 -7.68 -5.62
CA THR A 304 14.29 -7.21 -4.24
C THR A 304 13.16 -6.20 -4.17
N VAL A 305 12.27 -6.36 -3.17
CA VAL A 305 11.24 -5.34 -2.90
C VAL A 305 11.85 -4.25 -2.03
N VAL A 306 11.91 -3.02 -2.54
CA VAL A 306 12.35 -1.85 -1.80
C VAL A 306 11.15 -1.03 -1.33
N ALA A 307 11.29 -0.44 -0.14
CA ALA A 307 10.28 0.44 0.42
C ALA A 307 10.04 1.65 -0.50
N GLY A 308 8.78 2.00 -0.69
CA GLY A 308 8.42 3.33 -1.17
C GLY A 308 8.47 4.37 -0.05
N THR A 309 7.96 5.57 -0.30
CA THR A 309 7.83 6.59 0.74
C THR A 309 6.61 6.34 1.64
N GLY A 310 5.69 5.46 1.25
CA GLY A 310 4.53 5.03 2.06
C GLY A 310 4.75 3.75 2.87
N GLN A 311 3.76 3.40 3.70
CA GLN A 311 3.73 2.06 4.33
C GLN A 311 3.10 1.07 3.34
N GLY A 312 3.92 0.33 2.62
CA GLY A 312 3.52 -0.92 1.98
C GLY A 312 4.28 -2.06 2.64
N THR A 313 3.61 -3.20 2.87
CA THR A 313 4.26 -4.37 3.48
C THR A 313 5.07 -5.18 2.48
N GLY A 314 4.80 -5.03 1.17
CA GLY A 314 5.41 -5.83 0.12
C GLY A 314 4.76 -5.65 -1.25
N LEU A 315 5.02 -6.60 -2.14
CA LEU A 315 4.42 -6.73 -3.48
C LEU A 315 3.99 -8.17 -3.72
N TRP A 316 2.86 -8.33 -4.39
CA TRP A 316 2.52 -9.57 -5.08
C TRP A 316 3.24 -9.60 -6.42
N LEU A 317 3.84 -10.75 -6.73
CA LEU A 317 4.55 -11.01 -7.97
C LEU A 317 3.78 -12.06 -8.76
N ASP A 318 3.63 -11.81 -10.05
CA ASP A 318 3.10 -12.75 -11.04
C ASP A 318 4.25 -13.10 -12.00
N LEU A 319 4.67 -14.37 -11.97
CA LEU A 319 5.77 -14.90 -12.75
C LEU A 319 5.20 -15.78 -13.85
N ASN A 320 5.47 -15.44 -15.11
CA ASN A 320 4.98 -16.19 -16.26
C ASN A 320 6.14 -16.67 -17.12
N ALA A 321 6.29 -17.97 -17.30
CA ALA A 321 7.18 -18.52 -18.32
C ALA A 321 6.67 -18.09 -19.70
N VAL A 322 7.57 -17.59 -20.56
CA VAL A 322 7.23 -17.09 -21.91
C VAL A 322 8.02 -17.78 -23.01
N ILE A 323 9.19 -18.34 -22.71
CA ILE A 323 10.01 -19.12 -23.63
C ILE A 323 10.61 -20.30 -22.86
N ALA A 324 10.63 -21.48 -23.47
CA ALA A 324 11.38 -22.65 -23.03
C ALA A 324 11.95 -23.36 -24.26
N ASN A 325 13.24 -23.13 -24.51
CA ASN A 325 13.92 -23.58 -25.73
C ASN A 325 14.95 -24.69 -25.49
N SER A 326 15.17 -25.06 -24.23
CA SER A 326 16.09 -26.15 -23.90
C SER A 326 15.40 -27.50 -24.03
N ALA A 327 16.10 -28.47 -24.64
CA ALA A 327 15.73 -29.88 -24.55
C ALA A 327 15.81 -30.42 -23.11
N LEU A 328 16.54 -29.74 -22.22
CA LEU A 328 16.82 -30.14 -20.84
C LEU A 328 15.82 -29.58 -19.80
N GLN A 329 14.68 -29.07 -20.26
CA GLN A 329 13.51 -28.75 -19.42
C GLN A 329 13.82 -27.97 -18.15
N ASN A 330 14.06 -26.68 -18.34
CA ASN A 330 14.41 -25.79 -17.26
C ASN A 330 13.18 -25.33 -16.46
N SER A 331 13.32 -25.38 -15.15
CA SER A 331 12.49 -24.66 -14.21
C SER A 331 13.36 -23.87 -13.23
N PHE A 332 12.76 -22.84 -12.64
CA PHE A 332 13.31 -22.17 -11.49
C PHE A 332 12.58 -22.62 -10.23
N ASP A 333 13.32 -23.19 -9.29
CA ASP A 333 12.92 -23.18 -7.89
C ASP A 333 13.10 -21.76 -7.34
N LEU A 334 12.04 -21.24 -6.74
CA LEU A 334 11.92 -19.86 -6.30
C LEU A 334 12.26 -19.77 -4.82
N VAL A 335 13.32 -19.04 -4.50
CA VAL A 335 13.84 -18.92 -3.15
C VAL A 335 13.64 -17.50 -2.64
N LYS A 336 12.94 -17.36 -1.51
CA LYS A 336 12.86 -16.11 -0.78
C LYS A 336 14.02 -15.98 0.18
N ARG A 337 14.79 -14.90 0.04
CA ARG A 337 15.81 -14.46 0.99
C ARG A 337 15.27 -13.30 1.83
N LEU A 338 15.25 -13.48 3.14
CA LEU A 338 14.87 -12.45 4.11
C LEU A 338 16.02 -11.44 4.31
N ALA A 339 15.72 -10.27 4.88
CA ALA A 339 16.72 -9.24 5.18
C ALA A 339 17.85 -9.70 6.13
N ASN A 340 17.61 -10.75 6.93
CA ASN A 340 18.62 -11.37 7.80
C ASN A 340 19.48 -12.43 7.08
N GLY A 341 19.27 -12.65 5.78
CA GLY A 341 19.99 -13.62 4.95
C GLY A 341 19.41 -15.04 4.96
N GLN A 342 18.35 -15.32 5.72
CA GLN A 342 17.71 -16.64 5.72
C GLN A 342 16.97 -16.89 4.41
N GLU A 343 17.11 -18.09 3.86
CA GLU A 343 16.47 -18.51 2.61
C GLU A 343 15.40 -19.59 2.85
N THR A 344 14.33 -19.56 2.06
CA THR A 344 13.28 -20.58 2.05
C THR A 344 12.71 -20.71 0.64
N SER A 345 12.48 -21.94 0.16
CA SER A 345 11.76 -22.16 -1.11
C SER A 345 10.28 -21.80 -0.97
N ILE A 346 9.76 -21.15 -1.98
CA ILE A 346 8.39 -20.61 -2.01
C ILE A 346 7.62 -20.95 -3.28
N GLY A 347 8.20 -21.69 -4.20
CA GLY A 347 7.52 -22.13 -5.41
C GLY A 347 8.49 -22.66 -6.47
N SER A 348 7.92 -23.03 -7.60
CA SER A 348 8.64 -23.31 -8.84
C SER A 348 7.90 -22.63 -10.00
N VAL A 349 8.64 -22.21 -11.02
CA VAL A 349 8.09 -21.77 -12.31
C VAL A 349 8.95 -22.34 -13.44
N GLY A 350 8.33 -22.95 -14.44
CA GLY A 350 9.06 -23.56 -15.54
C GLY A 350 8.15 -23.94 -16.70
N ALA A 351 8.71 -24.68 -17.64
CA ALA A 351 8.01 -25.20 -18.80
C ALA A 351 8.76 -26.38 -19.41
N THR A 352 8.06 -27.15 -20.24
CA THR A 352 8.65 -28.26 -20.98
C THR A 352 9.32 -27.77 -22.28
N ALA A 353 10.19 -28.58 -22.88
CA ALA A 353 10.87 -28.23 -24.14
C ALA A 353 9.86 -28.13 -25.30
N GLN A 354 9.96 -27.10 -26.15
CA GLN A 354 9.06 -26.93 -27.31
C GLN A 354 7.56 -26.85 -26.92
N ALA A 355 7.27 -26.53 -25.67
CA ALA A 355 5.98 -26.77 -25.05
C ALA A 355 4.84 -25.90 -25.56
N THR A 356 3.67 -26.53 -25.62
CA THR A 356 2.36 -25.87 -25.67
C THR A 356 1.89 -25.38 -24.29
N PHE A 357 2.62 -25.69 -23.23
CA PHE A 357 2.32 -25.34 -21.84
C PHE A 357 3.45 -24.50 -21.22
N LEU A 358 3.08 -23.35 -20.66
CA LEU A 358 3.98 -22.43 -19.98
C LEU A 358 3.42 -22.19 -18.58
N GLY A 359 4.22 -22.46 -17.55
CA GLY A 359 3.80 -22.30 -16.17
C GLY A 359 3.75 -20.85 -15.70
N GLY A 360 2.84 -20.58 -14.75
CA GLY A 360 2.72 -19.30 -14.07
C GLY A 360 2.76 -19.50 -12.56
N LYS A 361 3.32 -18.54 -11.81
CA LYS A 361 3.41 -18.59 -10.35
C LYS A 361 3.11 -17.22 -9.76
N GLU A 362 2.22 -17.21 -8.78
CA GLU A 362 1.93 -16.04 -7.97
C GLU A 362 2.47 -16.19 -6.55
N LEU A 363 3.10 -15.13 -6.03
CA LEU A 363 3.65 -15.13 -4.68
C LEU A 363 3.78 -13.73 -4.09
N PHE A 364 3.80 -13.65 -2.76
CA PHE A 364 4.01 -12.39 -2.03
C PHE A 364 5.46 -12.28 -1.51
N LEU A 365 6.06 -11.11 -1.72
CA LEU A 365 7.32 -10.70 -1.11
C LEU A 365 7.14 -9.44 -0.28
N GLY A 366 7.64 -9.47 0.96
CA GLY A 366 7.71 -8.33 1.85
C GLY A 366 8.79 -7.33 1.46
N VAL A 367 8.66 -6.09 1.93
CA VAL A 367 9.71 -5.06 1.81
C VAL A 367 11.00 -5.55 2.47
N GLY A 368 12.10 -5.46 1.73
CA GLY A 368 13.43 -5.94 2.14
C GLY A 368 13.68 -7.42 1.83
N GLU A 369 12.69 -8.16 1.32
CA GLU A 369 12.87 -9.53 0.85
C GLU A 369 13.33 -9.56 -0.61
N THR A 370 14.13 -10.58 -0.94
CA THR A 370 14.64 -10.84 -2.29
C THR A 370 14.13 -12.19 -2.80
N LEU A 371 13.57 -12.22 -4.00
CA LEU A 371 13.35 -13.44 -4.76
C LEU A 371 14.62 -13.80 -5.53
N ARG A 372 15.07 -15.03 -5.35
CA ARG A 372 16.18 -15.66 -6.06
C ARG A 372 15.69 -16.85 -6.87
N PHE A 373 16.46 -17.19 -7.90
CA PHE A 373 16.16 -18.27 -8.81
C PHE A 373 17.25 -19.35 -8.69
N VAL A 374 16.82 -20.59 -8.47
CA VAL A 374 17.66 -21.79 -8.50
C VAL A 374 17.23 -22.60 -9.71
N GLN A 375 18.16 -22.95 -10.59
CA GLN A 375 17.85 -23.70 -11.79
C GLN A 375 17.73 -25.20 -11.48
N ASN A 376 16.68 -25.82 -12.02
CA ASN A 376 16.47 -27.25 -12.02
C ASN A 376 16.21 -27.72 -13.47
N SER A 377 17.07 -28.61 -13.98
CA SER A 377 17.07 -29.09 -15.36
C SER A 377 16.97 -30.62 -15.34
N ASN A 378 16.02 -31.21 -16.08
CA ASN A 378 15.77 -32.67 -16.07
C ASN A 378 15.72 -33.25 -14.64
N ASP A 379 16.49 -34.32 -14.41
CA ASP A 379 16.81 -34.98 -13.12
C ASP A 379 18.28 -34.71 -12.71
N ASP A 380 18.85 -33.59 -13.16
CA ASP A 380 20.20 -33.16 -12.77
C ASP A 380 20.22 -32.47 -11.40
N ASN A 381 21.42 -32.29 -10.84
CA ASN A 381 21.58 -31.55 -9.59
C ASN A 381 21.17 -30.08 -9.76
N GLU A 382 20.53 -29.53 -8.74
CA GLU A 382 20.19 -28.10 -8.66
C GLU A 382 21.42 -27.20 -8.89
N ASN A 383 21.25 -26.19 -9.74
CA ASN A 383 22.22 -25.12 -9.92
C ASN A 383 21.78 -23.88 -9.13
N VAL A 384 22.41 -23.68 -7.97
CA VAL A 384 22.09 -22.60 -7.01
C VAL A 384 22.61 -21.22 -7.40
N ASP A 385 23.41 -21.13 -8.46
CA ASP A 385 23.94 -19.89 -9.03
C ASP A 385 23.87 -19.94 -10.56
N PRO A 386 22.65 -19.96 -11.13
CA PRO A 386 22.50 -20.02 -12.58
C PRO A 386 23.02 -18.76 -13.27
N ALA A 387 23.39 -18.91 -14.54
CA ALA A 387 23.74 -17.79 -15.39
C ALA A 387 22.44 -17.10 -15.80
N LEU A 388 22.16 -15.94 -15.17
CA LEU A 388 20.94 -15.17 -15.40
C LEU A 388 21.22 -13.84 -16.08
N ARG A 389 20.31 -13.43 -16.95
CA ARG A 389 20.15 -12.04 -17.39
C ARG A 389 18.81 -11.52 -16.87
N ILE A 390 18.86 -10.55 -15.96
CA ILE A 390 17.67 -9.89 -15.42
C ILE A 390 17.59 -8.46 -15.94
N GLU A 391 16.50 -8.11 -16.61
CA GLU A 391 16.33 -6.81 -17.26
C GLU A 391 14.96 -6.21 -16.96
N LYS A 392 14.88 -4.88 -16.79
CA LYS A 392 13.61 -4.17 -16.69
C LYS A 392 13.09 -3.83 -18.10
N ILE A 393 11.87 -4.23 -18.44
CA ILE A 393 11.23 -3.99 -19.73
C ILE A 393 9.89 -3.27 -19.53
N GLY A 394 9.88 -1.93 -19.59
CA GLY A 394 8.70 -1.16 -19.18
C GLY A 394 8.55 -1.22 -17.65
N GLU A 395 7.42 -1.69 -17.13
CA GLU A 395 7.21 -1.89 -15.68
C GLU A 395 7.42 -3.32 -15.18
N ARG A 396 7.62 -4.28 -16.08
CA ARG A 396 7.93 -5.67 -15.74
C ARG A 396 9.43 -5.94 -15.72
N TYR A 397 9.80 -7.04 -15.08
CA TYR A 397 11.14 -7.63 -15.19
C TYR A 397 11.11 -8.86 -16.08
N ARG A 398 12.22 -9.13 -16.76
CA ARG A 398 12.45 -10.35 -17.51
C ARG A 398 13.67 -11.05 -16.94
N VAL A 399 13.52 -12.32 -16.61
CA VAL A 399 14.58 -13.21 -16.15
C VAL A 399 14.82 -14.22 -17.25
N SER A 400 16.04 -14.23 -17.78
CA SER A 400 16.47 -15.12 -18.86
C SER A 400 17.59 -16.02 -18.36
N LEU A 401 17.47 -17.32 -18.61
CA LEU A 401 18.42 -18.36 -18.25
C LEU A 401 19.32 -18.74 -19.43
N ASP A 402 20.59 -19.03 -19.15
CA ASP A 402 21.58 -19.58 -20.09
C ASP A 402 21.92 -21.06 -19.79
N ASP A 403 22.51 -21.72 -20.79
CA ASP A 403 22.72 -23.17 -20.87
C ASP A 403 23.95 -23.62 -20.07
N ASN A 404 23.87 -23.56 -18.74
CA ASN A 404 24.99 -23.94 -17.87
C ASN A 404 25.41 -25.44 -17.92
N GLY A 405 24.95 -26.21 -18.91
CA GLY A 405 25.24 -27.63 -19.09
C GLY A 405 25.52 -28.11 -20.53
N ASP A 406 25.41 -27.27 -21.57
CA ASP A 406 25.74 -27.68 -22.94
C ASP A 406 27.27 -27.66 -23.17
N PRO A 407 27.88 -28.66 -23.83
CA PRO A 407 29.26 -28.56 -24.33
C PRO A 407 29.54 -27.40 -25.31
N SER A 408 28.51 -26.67 -25.77
CA SER A 408 28.61 -25.49 -26.64
C SER A 408 27.76 -24.32 -26.10
N PRO A 409 28.13 -23.69 -24.97
CA PRO A 409 27.42 -22.53 -24.46
C PRO A 409 27.36 -21.43 -25.53
N ASP A 410 26.17 -21.12 -26.01
CA ASP A 410 25.97 -20.11 -27.06
C ASP A 410 25.68 -18.71 -26.50
N SER A 411 25.48 -18.63 -25.17
CA SER A 411 25.26 -17.39 -24.41
C SER A 411 24.08 -16.57 -24.92
N ASP A 412 23.06 -17.23 -25.47
CA ASP A 412 21.89 -16.56 -26.04
C ASP A 412 20.79 -16.27 -25.01
N PHE A 413 20.88 -16.87 -23.81
CA PHE A 413 19.93 -16.72 -22.70
C PHE A 413 18.46 -16.99 -23.11
N ASN A 414 18.20 -18.02 -23.93
CA ASN A 414 16.84 -18.34 -24.38
C ASN A 414 16.27 -19.65 -23.82
N ASP A 415 17.00 -20.32 -22.93
CA ASP A 415 16.63 -21.64 -22.42
C ASP A 415 15.32 -21.64 -21.63
N LEU A 416 15.18 -20.64 -20.77
CA LEU A 416 13.96 -20.32 -20.04
C LEU A 416 13.89 -18.80 -19.90
N ILE A 417 12.75 -18.23 -20.27
CA ILE A 417 12.47 -16.82 -20.02
C ILE A 417 11.20 -16.72 -19.20
N VAL A 418 11.28 -15.98 -18.09
CA VAL A 418 10.17 -15.68 -17.20
C VAL A 418 9.98 -14.16 -17.13
N ASP A 419 8.78 -13.70 -17.44
CA ASP A 419 8.37 -12.32 -17.18
C ASP A 419 7.82 -12.23 -15.75
N VAL A 420 8.19 -11.18 -15.02
CA VAL A 420 7.77 -10.91 -13.63
C VAL A 420 7.07 -9.57 -13.57
N ASP A 421 5.77 -9.60 -13.33
CA ASP A 421 4.93 -8.45 -13.04
C ASP A 421 4.78 -8.27 -11.52
N SER A 422 4.48 -7.05 -11.09
CA SER A 422 4.29 -6.76 -9.65
C SER A 422 3.13 -5.82 -9.40
N THR A 423 2.40 -6.08 -8.32
CA THR A 423 1.25 -5.28 -7.89
C THR A 423 1.20 -5.18 -6.37
N PRO A 424 0.80 -4.04 -5.79
CA PRO A 424 0.57 -3.93 -4.34
C PRO A 424 -0.76 -4.59 -3.90
N LEU A 425 -1.62 -4.98 -4.85
CA LEU A 425 -2.91 -5.62 -4.60
C LEU A 425 -2.82 -7.13 -4.81
N ASP A 426 -3.44 -7.92 -3.93
CA ASP A 426 -3.58 -9.37 -4.08
C ASP A 426 -4.44 -9.70 -5.30
N PRO A 427 -3.88 -10.35 -6.34
CA PRO A 427 -4.60 -10.55 -7.58
C PRO A 427 -5.57 -11.75 -7.56
N PHE A 428 -5.31 -12.86 -6.83
CA PHE A 428 -6.16 -14.07 -6.90
C PHE A 428 -6.09 -15.02 -5.67
N GLU A 429 -6.95 -14.82 -4.67
CA GLU A 429 -6.95 -15.61 -3.42
C GLU A 429 -7.18 -17.13 -3.62
N SER A 430 -8.00 -17.56 -4.60
CA SER A 430 -8.40 -18.97 -4.75
C SER A 430 -7.37 -19.86 -5.46
N VAL A 431 -6.59 -19.34 -6.41
CA VAL A 431 -5.55 -20.09 -7.13
C VAL A 431 -4.30 -20.24 -6.26
N VAL A 432 -3.89 -19.14 -5.62
CA VAL A 432 -2.75 -19.09 -4.69
C VAL A 432 -3.00 -19.97 -3.48
N SER A 433 -4.23 -19.99 -2.94
CA SER A 433 -4.54 -20.85 -1.80
C SER A 433 -4.45 -22.33 -2.15
N LEU A 434 -4.93 -22.76 -3.32
CA LEU A 434 -4.81 -24.15 -3.80
C LEU A 434 -3.34 -24.59 -3.96
N ALA A 435 -2.47 -23.68 -4.41
CA ALA A 435 -1.05 -23.94 -4.65
C ALA A 435 -0.15 -23.69 -3.42
N SER A 436 -0.71 -23.42 -2.24
CA SER A 436 0.03 -22.90 -1.07
C SER A 436 1.15 -23.81 -0.55
N GLN A 437 1.08 -25.11 -0.89
CA GLN A 437 2.05 -26.15 -0.50
C GLN A 437 3.03 -26.51 -1.62
N GLN A 438 2.89 -25.94 -2.81
CA GLN A 438 3.81 -26.16 -3.94
C GLN A 438 5.04 -25.26 -3.76
N ARG A 439 5.96 -25.68 -2.87
CA ARG A 439 7.11 -24.88 -2.42
C ARG A 439 8.38 -25.17 -3.20
N THR A 440 8.50 -26.35 -3.76
CA THR A 440 9.57 -26.80 -4.65
C THR A 440 8.99 -27.44 -5.90
N SER A 441 9.83 -27.69 -6.90
CA SER A 441 9.49 -28.42 -8.11
C SER A 441 9.00 -29.85 -7.86
N SER A 442 9.19 -30.43 -6.68
CA SER A 442 8.73 -31.79 -6.35
C SER A 442 7.43 -31.83 -5.52
N ASP A 443 6.93 -30.67 -5.10
CA ASP A 443 5.77 -30.54 -4.20
C ASP A 443 4.44 -30.46 -4.97
N GLY A 444 4.07 -31.53 -5.69
CA GLY A 444 2.79 -31.62 -6.42
C GLY A 444 1.56 -31.75 -5.52
N ILE A 445 1.38 -30.82 -4.58
CA ILE A 445 0.36 -30.84 -3.52
C ILE A 445 -0.70 -29.76 -3.78
N LEU A 446 -1.97 -30.14 -3.70
CA LEU A 446 -3.13 -29.27 -3.71
C LEU A 446 -3.63 -29.08 -2.27
N ASP A 447 -3.82 -27.82 -1.87
CA ASP A 447 -4.43 -27.45 -0.58
C ASP A 447 -5.94 -27.23 -0.73
N LEU A 448 -6.72 -28.22 -0.28
CA LEU A 448 -8.18 -28.20 -0.27
C LEU A 448 -8.74 -28.06 1.14
N THR A 449 -8.00 -27.46 2.07
CA THR A 449 -8.41 -27.35 3.48
C THR A 449 -9.46 -26.26 3.72
N ASN A 450 -9.53 -25.22 2.87
CA ASN A 450 -10.43 -24.08 3.05
C ASN A 450 -11.89 -24.30 2.58
N LEU A 451 -12.33 -25.56 2.47
CA LEU A 451 -13.70 -25.90 2.07
C LEU A 451 -14.65 -25.77 3.27
N GLN A 452 -15.25 -24.59 3.48
CA GLN A 452 -16.08 -24.35 4.66
C GLN A 452 -17.49 -24.97 4.59
N GLU A 453 -18.15 -24.97 3.42
CA GLU A 453 -19.42 -25.69 3.20
C GLU A 453 -19.60 -26.07 1.72
N GLY A 454 -20.18 -27.25 1.45
CA GLY A 454 -20.54 -27.68 0.09
C GLY A 454 -19.53 -28.59 -0.59
N LYS A 455 -19.48 -28.49 -1.93
CA LYS A 455 -18.56 -29.22 -2.82
C LYS A 455 -17.76 -28.19 -3.61
N LEU A 456 -16.45 -28.43 -3.76
CA LEU A 456 -15.63 -27.73 -4.74
C LEU A 456 -15.49 -28.62 -5.98
N THR A 457 -15.75 -28.06 -7.14
CA THR A 457 -15.46 -28.71 -8.42
C THR A 457 -14.12 -28.20 -8.93
N LEU A 458 -13.18 -29.12 -9.12
CA LEU A 458 -11.89 -28.86 -9.75
C LEU A 458 -11.99 -29.25 -11.22
N ASN A 459 -11.58 -28.34 -12.11
CA ASN A 459 -11.38 -28.65 -13.53
C ASN A 459 -9.92 -29.06 -13.74
N LEU A 460 -9.73 -30.15 -14.47
CA LEU A 460 -8.41 -30.67 -14.83
C LEU A 460 -8.25 -30.57 -16.34
N SER A 461 -7.24 -29.82 -16.78
CA SER A 461 -6.74 -29.86 -18.15
C SER A 461 -5.54 -30.79 -18.20
N ILE A 462 -5.65 -31.85 -18.99
CA ILE A 462 -4.63 -32.88 -19.11
C ILE A 462 -4.09 -32.86 -20.54
N VAL A 463 -2.78 -32.76 -20.66
CA VAL A 463 -2.04 -32.83 -21.93
C VAL A 463 -1.05 -33.96 -21.81
N THR A 464 -0.97 -34.83 -22.82
CA THR A 464 -0.05 -35.97 -22.82
C THR A 464 0.74 -36.00 -24.12
N ASP A 465 2.01 -36.40 -24.03
CA ASP A 465 2.85 -36.82 -25.16
C ASP A 465 3.61 -38.11 -24.81
N SER A 466 2.86 -39.14 -24.40
CA SER A 466 3.41 -40.44 -24.02
C SER A 466 3.07 -41.51 -25.04
N GLU A 467 3.95 -42.47 -25.29
CA GLU A 467 3.63 -43.66 -26.10
C GLU A 467 2.64 -44.60 -25.38
N ASN A 468 2.54 -44.51 -24.05
CA ASN A 468 1.82 -45.43 -23.19
C ASN A 468 0.58 -44.79 -22.55
N ILE A 469 -0.30 -45.64 -22.01
CA ILE A 469 -1.49 -45.17 -21.28
C ILE A 469 -1.18 -45.16 -19.78
N ASN A 470 -1.20 -43.97 -19.21
CA ASN A 470 -1.03 -43.70 -17.80
C ASN A 470 -2.37 -43.41 -17.12
N THR A 471 -2.47 -43.69 -15.83
CA THR A 471 -3.65 -43.36 -15.02
C THR A 471 -3.31 -42.25 -14.03
N LEU A 472 -3.94 -41.09 -14.18
CA LEU A 472 -3.90 -40.00 -13.22
C LEU A 472 -4.95 -40.23 -12.11
N SER A 473 -4.56 -40.02 -10.86
CA SER A 473 -5.43 -39.95 -9.68
C SER A 473 -4.83 -39.00 -8.63
N PHE A 474 -5.40 -38.97 -7.43
CA PHE A 474 -4.89 -38.23 -6.28
C PHE A 474 -4.89 -39.12 -5.03
N VAL A 475 -4.04 -38.77 -4.07
CA VAL A 475 -4.01 -39.39 -2.75
C VAL A 475 -4.08 -38.32 -1.68
N LYS A 476 -4.85 -38.56 -0.62
CA LYS A 476 -4.91 -37.66 0.54
C LYS A 476 -3.68 -37.86 1.42
N LEU A 477 -3.02 -36.76 1.77
CA LEU A 477 -1.87 -36.77 2.67
C LEU A 477 -2.30 -36.68 4.13
N ASP A 478 -1.51 -37.30 5.00
CA ASP A 478 -1.65 -37.12 6.44
C ASP A 478 -1.24 -35.69 6.85
N VAL A 479 -1.75 -35.23 7.98
CA VAL A 479 -1.54 -33.86 8.48
C VAL A 479 -0.84 -33.90 9.82
N ASP A 480 0.16 -33.05 10.00
CA ASP A 480 0.78 -32.83 11.30
C ASP A 480 -0.27 -32.23 12.26
N PRO A 481 -0.63 -32.91 13.36
CA PRO A 481 -1.68 -32.43 14.26
C PRO A 481 -1.30 -31.16 15.04
N VAL A 482 -0.01 -30.78 15.06
CA VAL A 482 0.51 -29.59 15.72
C VAL A 482 0.51 -28.41 14.76
N THR A 483 1.05 -28.59 13.55
CA THR A 483 1.22 -27.47 12.60
C THR A 483 0.09 -27.33 11.60
N GLY A 484 -0.75 -28.36 11.45
CA GLY A 484 -1.81 -28.41 10.43
C GLY A 484 -1.30 -28.50 8.99
N LYS A 485 -0.02 -28.83 8.78
CA LYS A 485 0.62 -28.91 7.45
C LYS A 485 0.64 -30.35 6.92
N PRO A 486 0.69 -30.56 5.59
CA PRO A 486 0.81 -31.91 5.06
C PRO A 486 2.13 -32.54 5.50
N LEU A 487 2.06 -33.83 5.81
CA LEU A 487 3.22 -34.71 5.93
C LEU A 487 3.40 -35.44 4.61
N SER A 488 4.64 -35.78 4.24
CA SER A 488 4.92 -36.74 3.16
C SER A 488 4.63 -38.16 3.65
N GLN A 489 3.38 -38.40 4.04
CA GLN A 489 2.85 -39.64 4.62
C GLN A 489 1.44 -39.91 4.09
N VAL A 490 1.12 -41.19 3.91
CA VAL A 490 -0.22 -41.66 3.56
C VAL A 490 -0.59 -42.81 4.49
N ALA A 491 -1.72 -42.68 5.19
CA ALA A 491 -2.23 -43.69 6.11
C ALA A 491 -1.19 -44.12 7.19
N GLY A 492 -0.38 -43.17 7.64
CA GLY A 492 0.68 -43.34 8.63
C GLY A 492 2.00 -43.91 8.09
N VAL A 493 2.10 -44.11 6.77
CA VAL A 493 3.31 -44.64 6.10
C VAL A 493 4.09 -43.49 5.46
N SER A 494 5.36 -43.36 5.79
CA SER A 494 6.23 -42.28 5.30
C SER A 494 6.77 -42.53 3.92
N ALA A 495 6.90 -41.46 3.12
CA ALA A 495 7.59 -41.44 1.83
C ALA A 495 8.98 -42.09 1.87
N SER A 496 9.66 -42.05 3.03
CA SER A 496 10.97 -42.70 3.23
C SER A 496 10.92 -44.23 3.32
N GLU A 497 9.74 -44.85 3.41
CA GLU A 497 9.54 -46.30 3.55
C GLU A 497 9.40 -47.04 2.19
N GLY A 498 9.65 -46.35 1.07
CA GLY A 498 9.80 -46.96 -0.25
C GLY A 498 8.56 -47.72 -0.73
N GLU A 499 8.66 -49.05 -0.89
CA GLU A 499 7.53 -49.85 -1.40
C GLU A 499 6.32 -49.86 -0.47
N ALA A 500 6.53 -49.78 0.85
CA ALA A 500 5.42 -49.68 1.80
C ALA A 500 4.61 -48.40 1.54
N PHE A 501 5.30 -47.29 1.29
CA PHE A 501 4.67 -46.02 0.92
C PHE A 501 3.91 -46.13 -0.40
N ARG A 502 4.53 -46.66 -1.46
CA ARG A 502 3.86 -46.84 -2.75
C ARG A 502 2.63 -47.74 -2.65
N THR A 503 2.67 -48.77 -1.81
CA THR A 503 1.50 -49.62 -1.52
C THR A 503 0.41 -48.82 -0.81
N ALA A 504 0.77 -48.06 0.23
CA ALA A 504 -0.18 -47.20 0.94
C ALA A 504 -0.84 -46.18 0.02
N VAL A 505 -0.09 -45.59 -0.93
CA VAL A 505 -0.66 -44.68 -1.94
C VAL A 505 -1.66 -45.40 -2.82
N ARG A 506 -1.31 -46.56 -3.40
CA ARG A 506 -2.22 -47.34 -4.26
C ARG A 506 -3.52 -47.72 -3.54
N ASP A 507 -3.41 -48.10 -2.26
CA ASP A 507 -4.54 -48.55 -1.44
C ASP A 507 -5.45 -47.39 -0.99
N ASN A 508 -5.01 -46.13 -1.11
CA ASN A 508 -5.73 -44.95 -0.63
C ASN A 508 -5.97 -43.89 -1.72
N LEU A 509 -5.92 -44.28 -3.00
CA LEU A 509 -6.32 -43.40 -4.09
C LEU A 509 -7.79 -42.97 -3.94
N VAL A 510 -8.07 -41.72 -4.31
CA VAL A 510 -9.45 -41.21 -4.31
C VAL A 510 -10.30 -41.91 -5.37
N ASP A 511 -11.63 -41.85 -5.22
CA ASP A 511 -12.60 -42.32 -6.23
C ASP A 511 -12.69 -41.35 -7.41
N PHE A 512 -11.55 -41.14 -8.07
CA PHE A 512 -11.34 -40.37 -9.28
C PHE A 512 -10.11 -40.93 -10.01
N SER A 513 -10.25 -41.20 -11.31
CA SER A 513 -9.13 -41.64 -12.13
C SER A 513 -9.35 -41.32 -13.59
N ILE A 514 -8.28 -41.01 -14.33
CA ILE A 514 -8.32 -40.77 -15.77
C ILE A 514 -7.18 -41.52 -16.44
N ALA A 515 -7.51 -42.31 -17.44
CA ALA A 515 -6.52 -42.92 -18.32
C ALA A 515 -6.23 -41.97 -19.50
N ALA A 516 -4.96 -41.63 -19.70
CA ALA A 516 -4.50 -40.76 -20.78
C ALA A 516 -3.17 -41.26 -21.35
N GLY A 517 -2.94 -41.03 -22.64
CA GLY A 517 -1.77 -41.50 -23.38
C GLY A 517 -1.85 -41.07 -24.85
N GLY A 518 -0.76 -41.27 -25.59
CA GLY A 518 -0.58 -40.66 -26.91
C GLY A 518 -0.46 -39.13 -26.84
N GLN A 519 -0.42 -38.50 -28.01
CA GLN A 519 -0.55 -37.04 -28.13
C GLN A 519 -2.03 -36.64 -28.01
N ALA A 520 -2.42 -36.19 -26.82
CA ALA A 520 -3.82 -35.89 -26.53
C ALA A 520 -3.99 -34.69 -25.59
N LYS A 521 -5.17 -34.06 -25.69
CA LYS A 521 -5.68 -33.12 -24.70
C LYS A 521 -7.05 -33.57 -24.23
N SER A 522 -7.23 -33.65 -22.92
CA SER A 522 -8.50 -34.02 -22.30
C SER A 522 -8.86 -33.06 -21.16
N LEU A 523 -10.15 -33.02 -20.85
CA LEU A 523 -10.72 -32.27 -19.74
C LEU A 523 -11.44 -33.22 -18.82
N ALA A 524 -11.32 -32.99 -17.52
CA ALA A 524 -12.09 -33.72 -16.52
C ALA A 524 -12.46 -32.84 -15.35
N THR A 525 -13.35 -33.38 -14.51
CA THR A 525 -13.81 -32.72 -13.30
C THR A 525 -13.65 -33.66 -12.12
N TRP A 526 -13.24 -33.10 -10.98
CA TRP A 526 -13.17 -33.81 -9.72
C TRP A 526 -13.91 -32.99 -8.66
N GLU A 527 -14.92 -33.59 -8.03
CA GLU A 527 -15.67 -32.96 -6.94
C GLU A 527 -15.10 -33.38 -5.59
N VAL A 528 -14.80 -32.41 -4.73
CA VAL A 528 -14.32 -32.63 -3.36
C VAL A 528 -15.33 -32.04 -2.39
N GLY A 529 -15.89 -32.89 -1.52
CA GLY A 529 -16.81 -32.45 -0.48
C GLY A 529 -16.08 -31.87 0.73
N ALA A 530 -16.75 -31.03 1.53
CA ALA A 530 -16.19 -30.49 2.77
C ALA A 530 -15.69 -31.57 3.75
N SER A 531 -16.34 -32.74 3.80
CA SER A 531 -15.88 -33.89 4.61
C SER A 531 -14.56 -34.49 4.13
N ASP A 532 -14.22 -34.27 2.86
CA ASP A 532 -13.01 -34.77 2.23
C ASP A 532 -11.91 -33.70 2.17
N SER A 533 -12.15 -32.48 2.68
CA SER A 533 -11.14 -31.41 2.75
C SER A 533 -9.80 -31.87 3.33
N GLY A 534 -8.71 -31.37 2.77
CA GLY A 534 -7.36 -31.78 3.14
C GLY A 534 -6.32 -31.46 2.08
N TYR A 535 -5.13 -32.05 2.23
CA TYR A 535 -4.05 -31.94 1.25
C TYR A 535 -4.02 -33.16 0.34
N TYR A 536 -3.84 -32.94 -0.95
CA TYR A 536 -3.86 -33.99 -1.95
C TYR A 536 -2.62 -33.93 -2.83
N ALA A 537 -1.96 -35.06 -3.01
CA ALA A 537 -0.87 -35.20 -3.95
C ALA A 537 -1.37 -35.82 -5.26
N ALA A 538 -0.87 -35.31 -6.38
CA ALA A 538 -1.09 -35.94 -7.67
C ALA A 538 -0.36 -37.28 -7.76
N VAL A 539 -0.99 -38.27 -8.40
CA VAL A 539 -0.44 -39.61 -8.56
C VAL A 539 -0.62 -40.06 -10.01
N VAL A 540 0.46 -40.55 -10.61
CA VAL A 540 0.42 -41.28 -11.88
C VAL A 540 0.76 -42.75 -11.62
N VAL A 541 -0.07 -43.64 -12.15
CA VAL A 541 0.24 -45.07 -12.27
C VAL A 541 0.51 -45.35 -13.74
N SER A 542 1.73 -45.75 -14.06
CA SER A 542 2.13 -46.02 -15.44
C SER A 542 1.54 -47.32 -15.98
N PHE A 543 1.67 -47.55 -17.28
CA PHE A 543 1.21 -48.79 -17.92
C PHE A 543 1.87 -50.06 -17.35
N GLU A 544 3.08 -49.96 -16.79
CA GLU A 544 3.79 -51.05 -16.13
C GLU A 544 3.41 -51.23 -14.64
N GLY A 545 2.56 -50.35 -14.11
CA GLY A 545 2.16 -50.34 -12.70
C GLY A 545 3.14 -49.62 -11.77
N ASN A 546 4.12 -48.90 -12.33
CA ASN A 546 4.98 -48.00 -11.55
C ASN A 546 4.15 -46.82 -11.03
N LEU A 547 4.52 -46.31 -9.86
CA LEU A 547 3.81 -45.23 -9.19
C LEU A 547 4.73 -44.01 -9.06
N PHE A 548 4.23 -42.86 -9.52
CA PHE A 548 4.90 -41.57 -9.46
C PHE A 548 4.02 -40.56 -8.73
N THR A 549 4.59 -39.84 -7.76
CA THR A 549 3.87 -38.87 -6.92
C THR A 549 4.87 -37.83 -6.38
N LEU A 550 4.48 -37.05 -5.37
CA LEU A 550 5.30 -35.99 -4.77
C LEU A 550 6.69 -36.49 -4.33
N GLY A 551 7.62 -35.53 -4.20
CA GLY A 551 8.96 -35.75 -3.68
C GLY A 551 9.96 -36.23 -4.72
N ASP A 552 11.23 -36.06 -4.38
CA ASP A 552 12.40 -36.31 -5.22
C ASP A 552 12.83 -37.78 -5.29
N THR A 553 12.32 -38.62 -4.39
CA THR A 553 12.87 -39.97 -4.15
C THR A 553 11.79 -41.06 -3.97
N THR A 554 10.53 -40.76 -4.25
CA THR A 554 9.40 -41.68 -3.95
C THR A 554 9.21 -42.80 -4.98
N ALA A 555 9.70 -42.60 -6.21
CA ALA A 555 9.66 -43.59 -7.27
C ALA A 555 10.53 -44.83 -6.96
N ALA A 556 10.34 -45.91 -7.72
CA ALA A 556 11.02 -47.18 -7.47
C ALA A 556 12.53 -47.12 -7.71
N ASP A 557 13.00 -46.22 -8.57
CA ASP A 557 14.41 -45.94 -8.83
C ASP A 557 14.99 -44.81 -7.97
N GLY A 558 14.18 -44.22 -7.09
CA GLY A 558 14.58 -43.17 -6.16
C GLY A 558 14.84 -41.82 -6.82
N ARG A 559 14.19 -41.53 -7.94
CA ARG A 559 14.31 -40.26 -8.69
C ARG A 559 13.00 -39.47 -8.72
N GLN A 560 13.08 -38.22 -9.16
CA GLN A 560 11.94 -37.31 -9.25
C GLN A 560 11.17 -37.52 -10.57
N HIS A 561 9.95 -38.04 -10.49
CA HIS A 561 9.07 -38.25 -11.66
C HIS A 561 7.90 -37.26 -11.74
N LEU A 562 7.86 -36.27 -10.86
CA LEU A 562 6.87 -35.18 -10.86
C LEU A 562 7.61 -33.85 -10.87
N LYS A 563 7.21 -32.92 -11.75
CA LYS A 563 7.77 -31.57 -11.79
C LYS A 563 6.66 -30.51 -11.77
N VAL A 564 6.68 -29.63 -10.78
CA VAL A 564 5.77 -28.48 -10.66
C VAL A 564 6.29 -27.35 -11.54
N PHE A 565 5.48 -26.95 -12.51
CA PHE A 565 5.81 -25.88 -13.46
C PHE A 565 5.22 -24.52 -13.07
N GLY A 566 4.28 -24.49 -12.14
CA GLY A 566 3.59 -23.29 -11.70
C GLY A 566 2.45 -23.63 -10.75
N ASP A 567 1.63 -22.64 -10.41
CA ASP A 567 0.49 -22.83 -9.54
C ASP A 567 -0.50 -23.84 -10.13
N ASN A 568 -0.64 -24.97 -9.42
CA ASN A 568 -1.56 -26.06 -9.73
C ASN A 568 -1.29 -26.73 -11.08
N SER A 569 -0.05 -26.63 -11.56
CA SER A 569 0.40 -27.21 -12.81
C SER A 569 1.64 -28.08 -12.61
N PHE A 570 1.54 -29.34 -12.97
CA PHE A 570 2.61 -30.32 -12.79
C PHE A 570 2.68 -31.31 -13.96
N GLY A 571 3.91 -31.67 -14.35
CA GLY A 571 4.23 -32.69 -15.34
C GLY A 571 4.77 -33.97 -14.69
N PHE A 572 4.72 -35.06 -15.45
CA PHE A 572 5.18 -36.37 -15.03
C PHE A 572 6.04 -37.01 -16.11
N GLU A 573 7.04 -37.77 -15.65
CA GLU A 573 7.81 -38.75 -16.42
C GLU A 573 7.24 -40.14 -16.12
N ASP A 574 6.91 -40.93 -17.14
CA ASP A 574 6.14 -42.18 -16.99
C ASP A 574 6.97 -43.48 -17.01
N LEU A 575 8.26 -43.37 -17.33
CA LEU A 575 9.22 -44.48 -17.29
C LEU A 575 10.16 -44.33 -16.11
N LEU A 576 10.61 -45.45 -15.54
CA LEU A 576 11.76 -45.44 -14.64
C LEU A 576 13.05 -45.21 -15.45
N SER A 577 14.13 -44.81 -14.78
CA SER A 577 15.47 -44.72 -15.40
C SER A 577 15.87 -45.99 -16.15
N SER A 578 15.55 -47.18 -15.61
CA SER A 578 15.83 -48.47 -16.26
C SER A 578 14.96 -48.75 -17.50
N GLY A 579 13.82 -48.07 -17.60
CA GLY A 579 12.89 -48.13 -18.74
C GLY A 579 13.28 -47.21 -19.89
N GLY A 580 14.24 -46.31 -19.67
CA GLY A 580 14.69 -45.35 -20.69
C GLY A 580 14.00 -43.99 -20.62
N ALA A 581 13.62 -43.55 -19.42
CA ALA A 581 13.12 -42.20 -19.15
C ALA A 581 13.96 -41.11 -19.84
N ASP A 582 13.30 -40.19 -20.55
CA ASP A 582 13.96 -39.08 -21.25
C ASP A 582 13.93 -37.77 -20.44
N TRP A 583 13.22 -37.75 -19.32
CA TRP A 583 13.18 -36.70 -18.30
C TRP A 583 12.61 -35.39 -18.82
N ASP A 584 11.65 -35.50 -19.72
CA ASP A 584 10.99 -34.36 -20.33
C ASP A 584 9.61 -34.07 -19.70
N TYR A 585 9.18 -34.83 -18.71
CA TYR A 585 8.00 -34.57 -17.87
C TYR A 585 6.71 -34.20 -18.65
N ASN A 586 6.62 -34.54 -19.94
CA ASN A 586 5.51 -34.16 -20.82
C ASN A 586 4.58 -35.35 -21.10
N ASP A 587 4.96 -36.54 -20.66
CA ASP A 587 4.16 -37.77 -20.75
C ASP A 587 2.76 -37.53 -20.21
N LEU A 588 2.66 -36.77 -19.12
CA LEU A 588 1.40 -36.29 -18.58
C LEU A 588 1.57 -34.95 -17.85
N ILE A 589 0.96 -33.90 -18.37
CA ILE A 589 0.86 -32.57 -17.76
C ILE A 589 -0.58 -32.34 -17.30
N VAL A 590 -0.74 -31.93 -16.05
CA VAL A 590 -2.03 -31.57 -15.46
C VAL A 590 -2.01 -30.12 -15.04
N THR A 591 -3.10 -29.41 -15.31
CA THR A 591 -3.40 -28.12 -14.70
C THR A 591 -4.75 -28.19 -14.00
N VAL A 592 -4.79 -27.78 -12.74
CA VAL A 592 -5.98 -27.84 -11.88
C VAL A 592 -6.46 -26.43 -11.57
N THR A 593 -7.73 -26.15 -11.86
CA THR A 593 -8.34 -24.85 -11.55
C THR A 593 -9.65 -25.03 -10.77
N PRO A 594 -9.90 -24.27 -9.70
CA PRO A 594 -11.20 -24.26 -9.04
C PRO A 594 -12.27 -23.65 -9.96
N PHE A 595 -13.48 -24.22 -9.95
CA PHE A 595 -14.65 -23.74 -10.71
C PHE A 595 -15.53 -22.80 -9.89
#